data_AF-A0A352LSM2-F1
#
_entry.id   AF-A0A352LSM2-F1
#
_cell.length_a   1.000
_cell.length_b   1.000
_cell.length_c   1.000
_cell.angle_alpha   90.00
_cell.angle_beta   90.00
_cell.angle_gamma   90.00
#
_symmetry.space_group_name_H-M   'P 1'
#
loop_
_entity.id
_entity.type
_entity.pdbx_description
1 polymer ?
#
loop_
_entity_poly.entity_id
_entity_poly.type
_entity_poly.pdbx_seq_one_letter_code
_entity_poly.pdbx_strand_id
1 'polypeptide(L)'
;MGTIFFYLIIVLILVAVISLFIYKRRQIKARRIKRQMPLVNFDTPCFTKVNKWEEDSQSFNARIQSPYDPNLIVLQLNAFSGKPYMGYELHQALLSSGLRFGEMNIFHRYDDSGKGNVLFSLAAATPSGAFAIEDMGAFKCGGLLIFMRLDAKQKKLMSSFDLMLDTARQLTEELGGEIYDDLQQSINAEVIKRLREKICTIETHNLYASDLLDNLD
;
A
#
# COMPACT_ATOMS: atom_id res chain seq x y z
N MET A 1 -0.96 -40.32 -41.20
CA MET A 1 -1.24 -38.89 -41.46
C MET A 1 -1.91 -38.19 -40.27
N GLY A 2 -3.03 -38.69 -39.72
CA GLY A 2 -3.80 -37.96 -38.69
C GLY A 2 -3.09 -37.63 -37.36
N THR A 3 -2.18 -38.49 -36.88
CA THR A 3 -1.44 -38.25 -35.62
C THR A 3 -0.48 -37.07 -35.72
N ILE A 4 0.18 -36.90 -36.86
CA ILE A 4 1.12 -35.80 -37.12
C ILE A 4 0.38 -34.45 -37.14
N PHE A 5 -0.82 -34.41 -37.74
CA PHE A 5 -1.68 -33.22 -37.72
C PHE A 5 -2.15 -32.86 -36.31
N PHE A 6 -2.44 -33.87 -35.46
CA PHE A 6 -2.87 -33.64 -34.09
C PHE A 6 -1.75 -33.02 -33.22
N TYR A 7 -0.51 -33.50 -33.37
CA TYR A 7 0.65 -32.91 -32.66
C TYR A 7 0.97 -31.48 -33.12
N LEU A 8 0.83 -31.18 -34.43
CA LEU A 8 1.02 -29.83 -34.96
C LEU A 8 0.04 -28.81 -34.35
N ILE A 9 -1.23 -29.21 -34.17
CA ILE A 9 -2.26 -28.35 -33.56
C ILE A 9 -1.94 -28.09 -32.09
N ILE A 10 -1.54 -29.11 -31.33
CA ILE A 10 -1.18 -28.97 -29.91
C ILE A 10 0.02 -28.03 -29.73
N VAL A 11 1.05 -28.16 -30.57
CA VAL A 11 2.24 -27.29 -30.51
C VAL A 11 1.87 -25.84 -30.83
N LEU A 12 1.00 -25.60 -31.83
CA LEU A 12 0.50 -24.26 -32.15
C LEU A 12 -0.26 -23.62 -30.97
N ILE A 13 -1.12 -24.39 -30.30
CA ILE A 13 -1.88 -23.91 -29.13
C ILE A 13 -0.94 -23.58 -27.98
N LEU A 14 0.06 -24.43 -27.68
CA LEU A 14 1.03 -24.18 -26.62
C LEU A 14 1.87 -22.93 -26.89
N VAL A 15 2.35 -22.73 -28.12
CA VAL A 15 3.09 -21.52 -28.51
C VAL A 15 2.21 -20.27 -28.39
N ALA A 16 0.93 -20.35 -28.76
CA ALA A 16 -0.01 -19.23 -28.63
C ALA A 16 -0.28 -18.90 -27.15
N VAL A 17 -0.48 -19.89 -26.29
CA VAL A 17 -0.70 -19.69 -24.85
C VAL A 17 0.54 -19.11 -24.18
N ILE A 18 1.74 -19.63 -24.49
CA ILE A 18 3.01 -19.10 -23.97
C ILE A 18 3.24 -17.66 -24.47
N SER A 19 2.95 -17.37 -25.74
CA SER A 19 3.06 -16.02 -26.31
C SER A 19 2.07 -15.05 -25.68
N LEU A 20 0.83 -15.46 -25.41
CA LEU A 20 -0.17 -14.67 -24.68
C LEU A 20 0.24 -14.44 -23.23
N PHE A 21 0.81 -15.45 -22.57
CA PHE A 21 1.31 -15.33 -21.21
C PHE A 21 2.49 -14.35 -21.13
N ILE A 22 3.44 -14.43 -22.07
CA ILE A 22 4.56 -13.48 -22.19
C ILE A 22 4.06 -12.08 -22.57
N TYR A 23 3.08 -11.97 -23.48
CA TYR A 23 2.49 -10.70 -23.90
C TYR A 23 1.76 -10.01 -22.74
N LYS A 24 0.99 -10.75 -21.94
CA LYS A 24 0.33 -10.23 -20.72
C LYS A 24 1.35 -9.84 -19.64
N ARG A 25 2.43 -10.63 -19.46
CA ARG A 25 3.53 -10.29 -18.54
C ARG A 25 4.35 -9.07 -18.99
N ARG A 26 4.47 -8.82 -20.31
CA ARG A 26 5.26 -7.70 -20.87
C ARG A 26 4.50 -6.37 -20.92
N GLN A 27 3.17 -6.38 -20.98
CA GLN A 27 2.35 -5.15 -20.89
C GLN A 27 2.50 -4.42 -19.54
N ILE A 28 2.99 -5.08 -18.49
CA ILE A 28 3.21 -4.47 -17.16
C ILE A 28 4.57 -3.73 -17.06
N LYS A 29 5.51 -3.93 -17.99
CA LYS A 29 6.88 -3.38 -17.88
C LYS A 29 7.35 -2.49 -19.03
N ALA A 30 6.50 -2.18 -20.01
CA ALA A 30 6.91 -1.41 -21.20
C ALA A 30 6.02 -0.19 -21.46
N ARG A 31 5.96 0.75 -20.51
CA ARG A 31 5.63 2.15 -20.80
C ARG A 31 6.48 3.11 -19.95
N ARG A 32 7.80 3.05 -20.15
CA ARG A 32 8.66 4.21 -19.92
C ARG A 32 9.28 4.61 -21.26
N ILE A 33 9.01 5.86 -21.63
CA ILE A 33 9.80 6.79 -22.46
C ILE A 33 9.39 6.99 -23.93
N LYS A 34 8.97 8.26 -24.17
CA LYS A 34 8.91 9.08 -25.40
C LYS A 34 8.07 8.59 -26.58
N ARG A 35 7.00 9.36 -26.88
CA ARG A 35 6.88 10.10 -28.16
C ARG A 35 5.74 11.11 -28.13
N GLN A 36 5.99 12.17 -28.88
CA GLN A 36 5.30 13.43 -29.05
C GLN A 36 4.21 13.35 -30.14
N MET A 37 3.41 14.42 -30.25
CA MET A 37 2.47 14.84 -31.33
C MET A 37 1.03 14.29 -31.24
N PRO A 38 0.01 14.87 -31.93
CA PRO A 38 -0.15 16.18 -32.60
C PRO A 38 -1.43 16.94 -32.16
N LEU A 39 -1.64 18.15 -32.71
CA LEU A 39 -2.86 18.96 -32.56
C LEU A 39 -4.07 18.31 -33.27
N VAL A 40 -5.11 17.91 -32.53
CA VAL A 40 -6.47 17.73 -33.07
C VAL A 40 -7.49 18.10 -31.99
N ASN A 41 -8.27 19.15 -32.26
CA ASN A 41 -9.36 19.67 -31.42
C ASN A 41 -10.53 18.69 -31.33
N PHE A 42 -11.06 18.51 -30.12
CA PHE A 42 -12.38 17.95 -29.86
C PHE A 42 -13.11 18.87 -28.89
N ASP A 43 -14.10 19.58 -29.41
CA ASP A 43 -14.92 20.53 -28.65
C ASP A 43 -15.66 19.81 -27.50
N THR A 44 -15.45 20.35 -26.29
CA THR A 44 -15.79 19.85 -24.93
C THR A 44 -17.17 20.46 -24.49
N PRO A 45 -17.92 20.05 -23.42
CA PRO A 45 -17.37 19.57 -22.14
C PRO A 45 -18.16 18.57 -21.26
N CYS A 46 -17.43 17.60 -20.69
CA CYS A 46 -17.31 17.39 -19.23
C CYS A 46 -16.29 16.28 -18.95
N PHE A 47 -15.01 16.61 -19.01
CA PHE A 47 -13.94 15.78 -18.46
C PHE A 47 -12.97 16.69 -17.73
N THR A 48 -13.40 17.17 -16.55
CA THR A 48 -12.59 18.05 -15.73
C THR A 48 -12.54 17.47 -14.32
N LYS A 49 -11.61 16.53 -14.08
CA LYS A 49 -10.95 16.26 -12.79
C LYS A 49 -10.01 15.04 -12.85
N VAL A 50 -9.11 14.99 -13.84
CA VAL A 50 -7.92 14.11 -13.73
C VAL A 50 -6.87 14.73 -12.81
N ASN A 51 -6.86 16.05 -12.64
CA ASN A 51 -5.79 16.74 -11.90
C ASN A 51 -5.96 16.77 -10.37
N LYS A 52 -7.15 16.47 -9.84
CA LYS A 52 -7.43 16.61 -8.40
C LYS A 52 -6.77 15.52 -7.54
N TRP A 53 -6.59 14.32 -8.08
CA TRP A 53 -6.06 13.17 -7.33
C TRP A 53 -4.53 13.24 -7.15
N GLU A 54 -3.81 13.76 -8.14
CA GLU A 54 -2.35 13.96 -8.06
C GLU A 54 -1.98 15.11 -7.13
N GLU A 55 -2.76 16.19 -7.12
CA GLU A 55 -2.58 17.32 -6.19
C GLU A 55 -2.91 16.93 -4.74
N ASP A 56 -4.01 16.20 -4.51
CA ASP A 56 -4.40 15.72 -3.17
C ASP A 56 -3.37 14.70 -2.61
N SER A 57 -2.75 13.88 -3.48
CA SER A 57 -1.69 12.93 -3.09
C SER A 57 -0.38 13.64 -2.72
N GLN A 58 0.03 14.64 -3.50
CA GLN A 58 1.26 15.39 -3.23
C GLN A 58 1.17 16.25 -1.96
N SER A 59 0.03 16.92 -1.75
CA SER A 59 -0.20 17.76 -0.56
C SER A 59 -0.38 16.94 0.72
N PHE A 60 -0.93 15.73 0.62
CA PHE A 60 -0.97 14.78 1.73
C PHE A 60 0.41 14.19 2.06
N ASN A 61 1.18 13.80 1.03
CA ASN A 61 2.58 13.38 1.22
C ASN A 61 3.42 14.47 1.89
N ALA A 62 3.19 15.74 1.54
CA ALA A 62 3.84 16.89 2.18
C ALA A 62 3.41 17.13 3.63
N ARG A 63 2.19 16.72 4.04
CA ARG A 63 1.71 16.83 5.43
C ARG A 63 2.20 15.68 6.31
N ILE A 64 2.35 14.49 5.76
CA ILE A 64 2.98 13.34 6.45
C ILE A 64 4.49 13.57 6.60
N GLN A 65 5.09 14.41 5.74
CA GLN A 65 6.44 14.97 5.91
C GLN A 65 6.53 16.05 7.02
N SER A 66 5.61 16.07 8.00
CA SER A 66 5.82 16.72 9.31
C SER A 66 7.02 16.03 10.00
N PRO A 67 7.85 16.74 10.79
CA PRO A 67 9.26 16.41 11.02
C PRO A 67 9.40 14.95 11.48
N TYR A 68 10.05 14.16 10.63
CA TYR A 68 10.49 12.77 10.79
C TYR A 68 10.31 12.26 12.23
N ASP A 69 9.11 11.81 12.61
CA ASP A 69 8.91 11.18 13.93
C ASP A 69 9.79 9.92 13.89
N PRO A 70 10.90 9.88 14.64
CA PRO A 70 11.83 8.76 14.56
C PRO A 70 11.14 7.46 14.99
N ASN A 71 10.07 7.57 15.77
CA ASN A 71 9.29 6.47 16.30
C ASN A 71 8.07 6.15 15.44
N LEU A 72 8.06 6.53 14.16
CA LEU A 72 6.99 6.19 13.23
C LEU A 72 7.56 5.40 12.04
N ILE A 73 6.86 4.32 11.67
CA ILE A 73 7.04 3.62 10.39
C ILE A 73 5.80 3.87 9.55
N VAL A 74 5.99 4.26 8.29
CA VAL A 74 4.91 4.53 7.35
C VAL A 74 5.19 3.76 6.06
N LEU A 75 4.17 3.09 5.54
CA LEU A 75 4.14 2.58 4.17
C LEU A 75 2.95 3.21 3.44
N GLN A 76 3.16 3.57 2.19
CA GLN A 76 2.15 4.11 1.30
C GLN A 76 1.75 3.03 0.29
N LEU A 77 0.46 2.77 0.16
CA LEU A 77 -0.10 1.86 -0.83
C LEU A 77 -0.76 2.70 -1.91
N ASN A 78 -0.09 2.85 -3.05
CA ASN A 78 -0.56 3.68 -4.14
C ASN A 78 -1.30 2.83 -5.17
N ALA A 79 -2.52 3.22 -5.49
CA ALA A 79 -3.30 2.55 -6.52
C ALA A 79 -2.67 2.79 -7.91
N PHE A 80 -2.90 1.88 -8.86
CA PHE A 80 -2.43 2.09 -10.22
C PHE A 80 -3.10 3.30 -10.87
N SER A 81 -2.37 3.96 -11.79
CA SER A 81 -2.88 5.12 -12.52
C SER A 81 -4.21 4.80 -13.22
N GLY A 82 -5.22 5.63 -12.98
CA GLY A 82 -6.57 5.47 -13.53
C GLY A 82 -7.43 4.39 -12.88
N LYS A 83 -6.94 3.73 -11.82
CA LYS A 83 -7.67 2.70 -11.06
C LYS A 83 -7.66 3.01 -9.56
N PRO A 84 -8.39 4.04 -9.10
CA PRO A 84 -8.48 4.33 -7.67
C PRO A 84 -9.18 3.19 -6.92
N TYR A 85 -8.91 3.07 -5.63
CA TYR A 85 -9.60 2.12 -4.77
C TYR A 85 -11.07 2.52 -4.59
N MET A 86 -11.98 1.59 -4.85
CA MET A 86 -13.43 1.82 -4.75
C MET A 86 -13.93 1.49 -3.35
N GLY A 87 -14.79 2.33 -2.77
CA GLY A 87 -15.15 2.27 -1.35
C GLY A 87 -15.63 0.89 -0.85
N TYR A 88 -16.60 0.25 -1.52
CA TYR A 88 -17.08 -1.08 -1.10
C TYR A 88 -16.01 -2.18 -1.21
N GLU A 89 -15.29 -2.24 -2.32
CA GLU A 89 -14.23 -3.22 -2.56
C GLU A 89 -13.09 -3.04 -1.54
N LEU A 90 -12.67 -1.79 -1.35
CA LEU A 90 -11.69 -1.38 -0.35
C LEU A 90 -12.13 -1.76 1.06
N HIS A 91 -13.37 -1.44 1.44
CA HIS A 91 -13.89 -1.75 2.77
C HIS A 91 -13.86 -3.26 3.04
N GLN A 92 -14.28 -4.07 2.07
CA GLN A 92 -14.26 -5.53 2.18
C GLN A 92 -12.83 -6.07 2.29
N ALA A 93 -11.89 -5.57 1.48
CA ALA A 93 -10.49 -5.95 1.54
C ALA A 93 -9.88 -5.62 2.92
N LEU A 94 -10.15 -4.42 3.46
CA LEU A 94 -9.68 -4.01 4.79
C LEU A 94 -10.18 -4.95 5.89
N LEU A 95 -11.47 -5.29 5.89
CA LEU A 95 -12.04 -6.22 6.86
C LEU A 95 -11.47 -7.65 6.75
N SER A 96 -11.26 -8.11 5.51
CA SER A 96 -10.69 -9.43 5.19
C SER A 96 -9.22 -9.54 5.58
N SER A 97 -8.49 -8.43 5.48
CA SER A 97 -7.15 -8.26 6.05
C SER A 97 -7.16 -8.03 7.57
N GLY A 98 -8.27 -8.27 8.27
CA GLY A 98 -8.35 -8.24 9.72
C GLY A 98 -8.30 -6.84 10.35
N LEU A 99 -8.39 -5.77 9.56
CA LEU A 99 -8.50 -4.42 10.07
C LEU A 99 -9.93 -4.14 10.55
N ARG A 100 -10.08 -3.25 11.53
CA ARG A 100 -11.37 -2.83 12.07
C ARG A 100 -11.46 -1.32 12.08
N PHE A 101 -12.61 -0.80 11.67
CA PHE A 101 -12.88 0.62 11.74
C PHE A 101 -13.01 1.06 13.20
N GLY A 102 -12.41 2.19 13.56
CA GLY A 102 -12.39 2.65 14.95
C GLY A 102 -12.15 4.14 15.08
N GLU A 103 -11.30 4.50 16.05
CA GLU A 103 -11.02 5.88 16.41
C GLU A 103 -10.52 6.70 15.22
N MET A 104 -10.77 8.01 15.26
CA MET A 104 -10.38 8.95 14.20
C MET A 104 -10.96 8.65 12.81
N ASN A 105 -11.97 7.77 12.72
CA ASN A 105 -12.57 7.32 11.47
C ASN A 105 -11.55 6.66 10.52
N ILE A 106 -10.60 5.92 11.08
CA ILE A 106 -9.61 5.13 10.33
C ILE A 106 -9.69 3.65 10.73
N PHE A 107 -8.89 2.83 10.07
CA PHE A 107 -8.82 1.39 10.34
C PHE A 107 -7.64 1.07 11.25
N HIS A 108 -7.81 0.08 12.12
CA HIS A 108 -6.79 -0.37 13.05
C HIS A 108 -6.67 -1.89 13.01
N ARG A 109 -5.44 -2.38 13.19
CA ARG A 109 -5.17 -3.78 13.48
C ARG A 109 -4.88 -3.93 14.95
N TYR A 110 -5.60 -4.82 15.61
CA TYR A 110 -5.43 -5.13 17.03
C TYR A 110 -4.67 -6.44 17.21
N ASP A 111 -3.99 -6.60 18.36
CA ASP A 111 -3.29 -7.83 18.74
C ASP A 111 -4.24 -9.03 18.96
N ASP A 112 -5.40 -8.77 19.52
CA ASP A 112 -6.53 -9.68 19.69
C ASP A 112 -7.75 -9.16 18.92
N SER A 113 -8.68 -10.04 18.54
CA SER A 113 -9.79 -9.92 17.57
C SER A 113 -10.70 -8.68 17.74
N GLY A 114 -10.14 -7.47 17.63
CA GLY A 114 -10.79 -6.17 17.77
C GLY A 114 -10.86 -5.58 19.19
N LYS A 115 -10.18 -6.14 20.20
CA LYS A 115 -10.35 -5.70 21.61
C LYS A 115 -9.07 -5.45 22.42
N GLY A 116 -7.90 -5.55 21.81
CA GLY A 116 -6.63 -5.32 22.52
C GLY A 116 -5.86 -4.09 22.06
N ASN A 117 -4.53 -4.16 22.05
CA ASN A 117 -3.69 -3.02 21.70
C ASN A 117 -3.64 -2.83 20.18
N VAL A 118 -3.62 -1.58 19.73
CA VAL A 118 -3.42 -1.24 18.32
C VAL A 118 -1.98 -1.55 17.94
N LEU A 119 -1.80 -2.48 17.01
CA LEU A 119 -0.51 -2.80 16.40
C LEU A 119 -0.14 -1.71 15.38
N PHE A 120 -1.01 -1.48 14.41
CA PHE A 120 -0.85 -0.47 13.37
C PHE A 120 -2.19 0.06 12.92
N SER A 121 -2.17 1.22 12.28
CA SER A 121 -3.36 1.89 11.77
C SER A 121 -3.24 2.12 10.27
N LEU A 122 -4.39 2.26 9.61
CA LEU A 122 -4.50 2.49 8.18
C LEU A 122 -5.47 3.63 7.91
N ALA A 123 -4.97 4.67 7.24
CA ALA A 123 -5.69 5.86 6.84
C ALA A 123 -5.85 5.92 5.32
N ALA A 124 -6.87 6.63 4.84
CA ALA A 124 -7.02 6.91 3.41
C ALA A 124 -6.03 8.01 2.99
N ALA A 125 -5.44 7.91 1.78
CA ALA A 125 -4.62 8.99 1.22
C ALA A 125 -5.51 10.11 0.68
N THR A 126 -6.18 10.80 1.59
CA THR A 126 -7.04 11.96 1.35
C THR A 126 -6.66 13.05 2.33
N PRO A 127 -7.01 14.33 2.07
CA PRO A 127 -6.65 15.43 2.97
C PRO A 127 -7.14 15.26 4.42
N SER A 128 -8.21 14.49 4.66
CA SER A 128 -8.74 14.20 5.99
C SER A 128 -8.11 12.97 6.65
N GLY A 129 -7.52 12.05 5.87
CA GLY A 129 -7.05 10.74 6.35
C GLY A 129 -8.16 9.74 6.70
N ALA A 130 -9.40 10.20 6.83
CA ALA A 130 -10.54 9.44 7.31
C ALA A 130 -11.32 8.74 6.20
N PHE A 131 -12.05 7.69 6.57
CA PHE A 131 -12.99 6.98 5.70
C PHE A 131 -14.42 7.46 5.92
N ALA A 132 -15.11 7.84 4.85
CA ALA A 132 -16.52 8.22 4.89
C ALA A 132 -17.40 6.96 4.82
N ILE A 133 -17.54 6.22 5.94
CA ILE A 133 -18.30 4.95 5.98
C ILE A 133 -19.76 5.15 5.56
N GLU A 134 -20.34 6.32 5.86
CA GLU A 134 -21.70 6.70 5.50
C GLU A 134 -21.91 6.83 3.98
N ASP A 135 -20.84 7.08 3.21
CA ASP A 135 -20.87 7.27 1.75
C ASP A 135 -19.87 6.34 1.05
N MET A 136 -19.81 5.07 1.47
CA MET A 136 -18.92 4.07 0.85
C MET A 136 -19.25 3.80 -0.63
N GLY A 137 -20.45 4.15 -1.09
CA GLY A 137 -20.83 4.03 -2.49
C GLY A 137 -20.13 5.01 -3.42
N ALA A 138 -19.91 6.25 -2.97
CA ALA A 138 -19.18 7.26 -3.75
C ALA A 138 -17.71 7.41 -3.32
N PHE A 139 -17.33 6.84 -2.17
CA PHE A 139 -15.96 6.90 -1.68
C PHE A 139 -14.97 6.26 -2.66
N LYS A 140 -13.88 6.99 -2.91
CA LYS A 140 -12.73 6.48 -3.64
C LYS A 140 -11.47 7.20 -3.22
N CYS A 141 -10.34 6.51 -3.24
CA CYS A 141 -9.04 7.10 -2.92
C CYS A 141 -7.95 6.62 -3.89
N GLY A 142 -6.92 7.46 -4.08
CA GLY A 142 -5.76 7.13 -4.90
C GLY A 142 -4.70 6.30 -4.18
N GLY A 143 -4.83 6.17 -2.86
CA GLY A 143 -3.91 5.40 -2.04
C GLY A 143 -4.36 5.26 -0.60
N LEU A 144 -3.56 4.55 0.18
CA LEU A 144 -3.73 4.31 1.61
C LEU A 144 -2.39 4.54 2.31
N LEU A 145 -2.43 4.92 3.58
CA LEU A 145 -1.27 4.90 4.45
C LEU A 145 -1.46 3.88 5.53
N ILE A 146 -0.51 2.98 5.68
CA ILE A 146 -0.43 2.09 6.82
C ILE A 146 0.76 2.53 7.67
N PHE A 147 0.55 2.69 8.97
CA PHE A 147 1.57 3.23 9.86
C PHE A 147 1.53 2.59 11.25
N MET A 148 2.71 2.51 11.85
CA MET A 148 2.95 1.94 13.17
C MET A 148 3.81 2.89 13.99
N ARG A 149 3.40 3.14 15.23
CA ARG A 149 4.23 3.82 16.22
C ARG A 149 5.12 2.82 16.93
N LEU A 150 6.39 3.18 17.08
CA LEU A 150 7.41 2.43 17.80
C LEU A 150 7.44 2.93 19.24
N ASP A 151 6.47 2.48 20.04
CA ASP A 151 6.43 2.77 21.47
C ASP A 151 7.16 1.66 22.24
N ALA A 152 8.05 2.04 23.15
CA ALA A 152 8.78 1.15 24.06
C ALA A 152 7.87 0.21 24.86
N LYS A 153 6.63 0.64 25.13
CA LYS A 153 5.65 -0.14 25.90
C LYS A 153 5.01 -1.27 25.08
N GLN A 154 5.06 -1.19 23.75
CA GLN A 154 4.50 -2.22 22.89
C GLN A 154 5.43 -3.42 22.82
N LYS A 155 4.94 -4.56 23.28
CA LYS A 155 5.65 -5.84 23.13
C LYS A 155 5.55 -6.29 21.67
N LYS A 156 6.66 -6.76 21.09
CA LYS A 156 6.74 -7.39 19.75
C LYS A 156 6.60 -6.40 18.58
N LEU A 157 7.36 -5.31 18.55
CA LEU A 157 7.35 -4.36 17.41
C LEU A 157 7.73 -5.04 16.11
N MET A 158 8.77 -5.90 16.12
CA MET A 158 9.20 -6.65 14.94
C MET A 158 8.08 -7.52 14.34
N SER A 159 7.39 -8.32 15.17
CA SER A 159 6.28 -9.16 14.70
C SER A 159 5.11 -8.34 14.18
N SER A 160 4.87 -7.18 14.79
CA SER A 160 3.79 -6.29 14.38
C SER A 160 4.11 -5.63 13.04
N PHE A 161 5.37 -5.28 12.79
CA PHE A 161 5.84 -4.79 11.50
C PHE A 161 5.73 -5.85 10.40
N ASP A 162 6.08 -7.10 10.70
CA ASP A 162 5.92 -8.20 9.73
C ASP A 162 4.45 -8.38 9.34
N LEU A 163 3.54 -8.36 10.33
CA LEU A 163 2.10 -8.39 10.07
C LEU A 163 1.61 -7.17 9.27
N MET A 164 2.16 -5.99 9.54
CA MET A 164 1.86 -4.75 8.80
C MET A 164 2.28 -4.88 7.34
N LEU A 165 3.48 -5.40 7.07
CA LEU A 165 4.01 -5.61 5.72
C LEU A 165 3.20 -6.65 4.95
N ASP A 166 2.83 -7.76 5.60
CA ASP A 166 2.01 -8.81 4.98
C ASP A 166 0.59 -8.30 4.68
N THR A 167 0.02 -7.51 5.59
CA THR A 167 -1.26 -6.82 5.37
C THR A 167 -1.17 -5.86 4.18
N ALA A 168 -0.08 -5.09 4.08
CA ALA A 168 0.10 -4.17 2.97
C ALA A 168 0.19 -4.90 1.62
N ARG A 169 0.93 -6.02 1.57
CA ARG A 169 1.03 -6.88 0.39
C ARG A 169 -0.34 -7.45 -0.01
N GLN A 170 -1.05 -8.04 0.94
CA GLN A 170 -2.39 -8.59 0.70
C GLN A 170 -3.33 -7.54 0.08
N LEU A 171 -3.37 -6.32 0.65
CA LEU A 171 -4.21 -5.24 0.12
C LEU A 171 -3.81 -4.83 -1.30
N THR A 172 -2.51 -4.74 -1.59
CA THR A 172 -2.07 -4.40 -2.96
C THR A 172 -2.25 -5.53 -3.97
N GLU A 173 -2.25 -6.79 -3.52
CA GLU A 173 -2.55 -7.96 -4.36
C GLU A 173 -4.05 -8.02 -4.70
N GLU A 174 -4.92 -7.69 -3.74
CA GLU A 174 -6.37 -7.69 -3.91
C GLU A 174 -6.88 -6.47 -4.70
N LEU A 175 -6.47 -5.26 -4.29
CA LEU A 175 -6.97 -4.01 -4.86
C LEU A 175 -6.14 -3.48 -6.03
N GLY A 176 -4.91 -3.95 -6.18
CA GLY A 176 -3.96 -3.50 -7.19
C GLY A 176 -3.26 -2.21 -6.83
N GLY A 177 -1.95 -2.26 -6.63
CA GLY A 177 -1.14 -1.08 -6.38
C GLY A 177 0.33 -1.38 -6.18
N GLU A 178 1.06 -0.38 -5.71
CA GLU A 178 2.46 -0.45 -5.37
C GLU A 178 2.70 0.10 -3.96
N ILE A 179 3.65 -0.51 -3.25
CA ILE A 179 4.00 -0.12 -1.88
C ILE A 179 5.27 0.72 -1.92
N TYR A 180 5.23 1.85 -1.23
CA TYR A 180 6.34 2.78 -1.02
C TYR A 180 6.58 3.00 0.46
N ASP A 181 7.80 3.37 0.83
CA ASP A 181 8.10 3.85 2.18
C ASP A 181 7.92 5.37 2.30
N ASP A 182 8.27 5.92 3.47
CA ASP A 182 8.27 7.35 3.78
C ASP A 182 9.21 8.17 2.87
N LEU A 183 10.26 7.54 2.34
CA LEU A 183 11.22 8.12 1.41
C LEU A 183 10.81 7.97 -0.07
N GLN A 184 9.59 7.54 -0.36
CA GLN A 184 9.09 7.28 -1.72
C GLN A 184 9.90 6.20 -2.48
N GLN A 185 10.55 5.30 -1.74
CA GLN A 185 11.24 4.15 -2.29
C GLN A 185 10.28 2.97 -2.38
N SER A 186 10.23 2.32 -3.54
CA SER A 186 9.42 1.12 -3.72
C SER A 186 9.91 0.00 -2.80
N ILE A 187 8.98 -0.72 -2.18
CA ILE A 187 9.30 -1.78 -1.23
C ILE A 187 10.14 -2.87 -1.90
N ASN A 188 11.31 -3.15 -1.34
CA ASN A 188 12.21 -4.20 -1.79
C ASN A 188 12.99 -4.77 -0.59
N ALA A 189 13.83 -5.78 -0.82
CA ALA A 189 14.56 -6.45 0.24
C ALA A 189 15.48 -5.51 1.05
N GLU A 190 16.09 -4.52 0.39
CA GLU A 190 16.96 -3.53 1.03
C GLU A 190 16.16 -2.56 1.91
N VAL A 191 15.05 -2.04 1.40
CA VAL A 191 14.14 -1.16 2.15
C VAL A 191 13.57 -1.89 3.37
N ILE A 192 13.10 -3.13 3.19
CA ILE A 192 12.58 -3.95 4.30
C ILE A 192 13.66 -4.19 5.36
N LYS A 193 14.90 -4.51 4.93
CA LYS A 193 16.02 -4.69 5.85
C LYS A 193 16.28 -3.41 6.65
N ARG A 194 16.34 -2.24 6.00
CA ARG A 194 16.52 -0.95 6.67
C ARG A 194 15.41 -0.67 7.69
N LEU A 195 14.15 -0.93 7.36
CA LEU A 195 13.03 -0.72 8.27
C LEU A 195 13.12 -1.64 9.50
N ARG A 196 13.51 -2.90 9.30
CA ARG A 196 13.75 -3.85 10.41
C ARG A 196 14.91 -3.41 11.29
N GLU A 197 15.99 -2.91 10.70
CA GLU A 197 17.13 -2.36 11.45
C GLU A 197 16.69 -1.16 12.30
N LYS A 198 15.91 -0.23 11.74
CA LYS A 198 15.32 0.91 12.47
C LYS A 198 14.53 0.44 13.70
N ILE A 199 13.68 -0.58 13.53
CA ILE A 199 12.88 -1.14 14.64
C ILE A 199 13.80 -1.75 15.71
N CYS A 200 14.79 -2.55 15.31
CA CYS A 200 15.75 -3.18 16.22
C CYS A 200 16.55 -2.14 17.02
N THR A 201 16.99 -1.05 16.38
CA THR A 201 17.70 0.05 17.08
C THR A 201 16.82 0.69 18.14
N ILE A 202 15.53 0.87 17.88
CA ILE A 202 14.60 1.46 18.85
C ILE A 202 14.29 0.47 19.99
N GLU A 203 14.07 -0.80 19.69
CA GLU A 203 13.89 -1.85 20.72
C GLU A 203 15.10 -1.91 21.65
N THR A 204 16.32 -1.92 21.11
CA THR A 204 17.55 -1.97 21.92
C THR A 204 17.77 -0.69 22.73
N HIS A 205 17.60 0.49 22.15
CA HIS A 205 17.74 1.76 22.88
C HIS A 205 16.77 1.85 24.06
N ASN A 206 15.53 1.39 23.87
CA ASN A 206 14.51 1.40 24.92
C ASN A 206 14.82 0.44 26.08
N LEU A 207 15.41 -0.73 25.80
CA LEU A 207 15.85 -1.67 26.84
C LEU A 207 16.95 -1.08 27.73
N TYR A 208 17.94 -0.43 27.13
CA TYR A 208 19.02 0.21 27.90
C TYR A 208 18.54 1.42 28.72
N ALA A 209 17.54 2.16 28.21
CA ALA A 209 16.97 3.30 28.91
C ALA A 209 16.15 2.87 30.15
N SER A 210 15.41 1.76 30.09
CA SER A 210 14.68 1.24 31.26
C SER A 210 15.63 0.74 32.35
N ASP A 211 16.70 0.02 31.97
CA ASP A 211 17.64 -0.55 32.94
C ASP A 211 18.41 0.55 33.72
N LEU A 212 18.64 1.72 33.13
CA LEU A 212 19.30 2.84 33.80
C LEU A 212 18.42 3.54 34.84
N LEU A 213 17.10 3.50 34.67
CA LEU A 213 16.15 4.10 35.60
C LEU A 213 15.91 3.19 36.82
N ASP A 214 15.89 1.88 36.61
CA ASP A 214 15.69 0.90 37.70
C ASP A 214 16.93 0.76 38.62
N ASN A 215 18.10 1.23 38.19
CA ASN A 215 19.35 1.21 38.98
C ASN A 215 19.61 2.51 39.76
N LEU A 216 18.65 3.45 39.78
CA LEU A 216 18.76 4.74 40.49
C LEU A 216 17.87 4.84 41.76
N ASP A 217 17.17 3.77 42.13
CA ASP A 217 16.44 3.62 43.40
C ASP A 217 17.18 2.68 44.37
#